data_AF-A0A401GIG5-F1
#
_entry.id   AF-A0A401GIG5-F1
#
_cell.length_a   1.000
_cell.length_b   1.000
_cell.length_c   1.000
_cell.angle_alpha   90.00
_cell.angle_beta   90.00
_cell.angle_gamma   90.00
#
_symmetry.space_group_name_H-M   'P 1'
#
loop_
_entity.id
_entity.type
_entity.pdbx_description
1 polymer ?
#
loop_
_entity_poly.entity_id
_entity_poly.type
_entity_poly.pdbx_seq_one_letter_code
_entity_poly.pdbx_strand_id
1 'polypeptide(L)'
;MKTCLGDEWKWLTVMPAVFWAERITIQRSTGYSPYYMAHGTEPLFPFDIAEAMYLVPYEGVQMTRIELLAHRACQLQKREEDLEEVHERVIRARYKSMEQFAQEFHATIKSYDFKPGDIVLVRNSRINMELNRKTKPPVQVVVL
;
A
#
# COMPACT_ATOMS: atom_id res chain seq x y z
N MET A 1 13.59 -25.25 2.14
CA MET A 1 13.29 -23.95 2.80
C MET A 1 12.05 -23.31 2.17
N LYS A 2 11.06 -22.84 2.95
CA LYS A 2 9.82 -22.22 2.40
C LYS A 2 10.10 -21.01 1.49
N THR A 3 11.16 -20.26 1.80
CA THR A 3 11.57 -19.08 1.02
C THR A 3 12.26 -19.43 -0.29
N CYS A 4 12.66 -20.68 -0.54
CA CYS A 4 13.40 -21.08 -1.73
C CYS A 4 12.51 -21.63 -2.86
N LEU A 5 11.18 -21.49 -2.79
CA LEU A 5 10.22 -21.97 -3.81
C LEU A 5 10.43 -23.44 -4.21
N GLY A 6 10.87 -24.27 -3.26
CA GLY A 6 11.15 -25.70 -3.51
C GLY A 6 12.54 -26.01 -4.08
N ASP A 7 13.35 -25.01 -4.44
CA ASP A 7 14.71 -25.19 -4.94
C ASP A 7 15.75 -24.94 -3.84
N GLU A 8 16.23 -26.01 -3.22
CA GLU A 8 17.15 -25.95 -2.08
C GLU A 8 18.49 -25.32 -2.41
N TRP A 9 18.91 -25.30 -3.68
CA TRP A 9 20.20 -24.75 -4.10
C TRP A 9 20.26 -23.22 -4.02
N LYS A 10 19.11 -22.55 -4.01
CA LYS A 10 19.01 -21.08 -3.90
C LYS A 10 19.18 -20.56 -2.47
N TRP A 11 19.45 -21.44 -1.49
CA TRP A 11 19.53 -21.05 -0.09
C TRP A 11 20.57 -19.96 0.17
N LEU A 12 21.72 -19.99 -0.51
CA LEU A 12 22.78 -18.98 -0.37
C LEU A 12 22.30 -17.58 -0.75
N THR A 13 21.48 -17.48 -1.79
CA THR A 13 20.93 -16.21 -2.28
C THR A 13 19.89 -15.65 -1.31
N VAL A 14 19.11 -16.52 -0.67
CA VAL A 14 17.98 -16.15 0.19
C VAL A 14 18.40 -15.95 1.65
N MET A 15 19.48 -16.58 2.08
CA MET A 15 19.95 -16.59 3.46
C MET A 15 20.18 -15.18 4.05
N PRO A 16 20.81 -14.21 3.35
CA PRO A 16 20.96 -12.85 3.87
C PRO A 16 19.61 -12.20 4.20
N ALA A 17 18.59 -12.40 3.35
CA ALA A 17 17.25 -11.86 3.56
C ALA A 17 16.56 -12.51 4.77
N VAL A 18 16.77 -13.80 5.01
CA VAL A 18 16.20 -14.51 6.18
C VAL A 18 16.84 -14.02 7.48
N PHE A 19 18.16 -13.87 7.52
CA PHE A 19 18.83 -13.31 8.70
C PHE A 19 18.44 -11.86 8.96
N TRP A 20 18.26 -11.09 7.90
CA TRP A 20 17.76 -9.72 8.05
C TRP A 20 16.33 -9.71 8.59
N ALA A 21 15.43 -10.54 8.06
CA ALA A 21 14.08 -10.72 8.58
C ALA A 21 14.07 -11.07 10.08
N GLU A 22 14.95 -11.96 10.52
CA GLU A 22 15.06 -12.33 11.93
C GLU A 22 15.51 -11.17 12.84
N ARG A 23 16.43 -10.32 12.36
CA ARG A 23 16.94 -9.17 13.12
C ARG A 23 15.91 -8.06 13.29
N ILE A 24 15.04 -7.87 12.31
CA ILE A 24 14.05 -6.78 12.30
C ILE A 24 12.68 -7.20 12.82
N THR A 25 12.46 -8.50 13.03
CA THR A 25 11.19 -9.03 13.54
C THR A 25 11.19 -9.02 15.07
N ILE A 26 10.10 -8.53 15.66
CA ILE A 26 9.90 -8.54 17.11
C ILE A 26 9.90 -9.98 17.65
N GLN A 27 10.72 -10.24 18.66
CA GLN A 27 10.73 -11.53 19.35
C GLN A 27 9.69 -11.55 20.47
N ARG A 28 8.94 -12.66 20.61
CA ARG A 28 7.92 -12.80 21.66
C ARG A 28 8.49 -12.78 23.08
N SER A 29 9.74 -13.22 23.26
CA SER A 29 10.40 -13.29 24.58
C SER A 29 10.79 -11.93 25.11
N THR A 30 11.26 -11.02 24.25
CA THR A 30 11.75 -9.69 24.64
C THR A 30 10.72 -8.60 24.38
N GLY A 31 9.78 -8.81 23.46
CA GLY A 31 8.87 -7.77 22.98
C GLY A 31 9.51 -6.77 22.01
N TYR A 32 10.79 -6.96 21.67
CA TYR A 32 11.56 -6.05 20.80
C TYR A 32 12.25 -6.80 19.67
N SER A 33 12.55 -6.10 18.57
CA SER A 33 13.40 -6.63 17.50
C SER A 33 14.88 -6.63 17.95
N PRO A 34 15.70 -7.63 17.57
CA PRO A 34 17.14 -7.61 17.83
C PRO A 34 17.83 -6.34 17.33
N TYR A 35 17.37 -5.79 16.19
CA TYR A 35 17.85 -4.52 15.65
C TYR A 35 17.57 -3.36 16.61
N TYR A 36 16.35 -3.25 17.12
CA TYR A 36 15.99 -2.23 18.10
C TYR A 36 16.84 -2.35 19.37
N MET A 37 17.07 -3.57 19.87
CA MET A 37 17.90 -3.78 21.05
C MET A 37 19.35 -3.33 20.85
N ALA A 38 19.88 -3.46 19.64
CA ALA A 38 21.26 -3.08 19.31
C ALA A 38 21.41 -1.57 19.02
N HIS A 39 20.39 -0.94 18.44
CA HIS A 39 20.49 0.42 17.89
C HIS A 39 19.59 1.46 18.56
N GLY A 40 18.64 1.04 19.40
CA GLY A 40 17.67 1.90 20.07
C GLY A 40 16.61 2.51 19.14
N THR A 41 16.54 2.08 17.88
CA THR A 41 15.58 2.56 16.88
C THR A 41 15.11 1.41 15.99
N GLU A 42 13.87 1.46 15.53
CA GLU A 42 13.34 0.45 14.60
C GLU A 42 13.85 0.74 13.18
N PRO A 43 14.16 -0.30 12.39
CA PRO A 43 14.65 -0.13 11.04
C PRO A 43 13.49 0.33 10.12
N LEU A 44 13.74 1.36 9.32
CA LEU A 44 12.80 1.88 8.33
C LEU A 44 13.30 1.51 6.93
N PHE A 45 12.55 0.69 6.19
CA PHE A 45 12.92 0.35 4.81
C PHE A 45 12.27 1.27 3.78
N PRO A 46 12.92 1.54 2.64
CA PRO A 46 12.29 2.27 1.55
C PRO A 46 10.96 1.66 1.10
N PHE A 47 10.81 0.34 1.18
CA PHE A 47 9.53 -0.32 0.89
C PHE A 47 8.49 -0.16 2.01
N ASP A 48 8.89 0.02 3.27
CA ASP A 48 7.95 0.38 4.35
C ASP A 48 7.44 1.83 4.19
N ILE A 49 7.96 2.61 3.23
CA ILE A 49 7.49 3.96 2.89
C ILE A 49 6.74 3.94 1.56
N ALA A 50 7.35 3.33 0.52
CA ALA A 50 6.84 3.38 -0.85
C ALA A 50 5.78 2.29 -1.14
N GLU A 51 5.89 1.12 -0.50
CA GLU A 51 5.12 -0.10 -0.82
C GLU A 51 4.30 -0.59 0.40
N ALA A 52 4.29 0.22 1.46
CA ALA A 52 4.13 -0.08 2.90
C ALA A 52 2.89 -0.84 3.40
N MET A 53 1.94 -1.23 2.55
CA MET A 53 0.72 -1.90 3.00
C MET A 53 0.36 -3.14 2.18
N TYR A 54 0.98 -3.35 1.03
CA TYR A 54 0.41 -4.32 0.09
C TYR A 54 0.99 -5.72 0.21
N LEU A 55 2.19 -5.86 0.76
CA LEU A 55 2.77 -7.17 1.02
C LEU A 55 2.48 -7.66 2.44
N VAL A 56 1.92 -6.86 3.35
CA VAL A 56 1.64 -7.27 4.74
C VAL A 56 0.52 -8.31 4.76
N PRO A 57 0.60 -9.37 5.59
CA PRO A 57 -0.50 -10.33 5.68
C PRO A 57 -1.77 -9.63 6.17
N TYR A 58 -2.91 -10.08 5.67
CA TYR A 58 -4.21 -9.54 6.08
C TYR A 58 -4.44 -9.71 7.58
N GLU A 59 -5.09 -8.73 8.20
CA GLU A 59 -5.43 -8.77 9.62
C GLU A 59 -6.26 -10.02 9.95
N GLY A 60 -5.80 -10.81 10.93
CA GLY A 60 -6.46 -12.06 11.35
C GLY A 60 -5.80 -13.35 10.86
N VAL A 61 -4.80 -13.30 9.98
CA VAL A 61 -4.01 -14.48 9.62
C VAL A 61 -3.07 -14.86 10.76
N GLN A 62 -3.37 -15.97 11.44
CA GLN A 62 -2.47 -16.53 12.46
C GLN A 62 -1.28 -17.19 11.75
N MET A 63 -0.13 -16.53 11.77
CA MET A 63 1.12 -17.09 11.24
C MET A 63 1.99 -17.65 12.37
N THR A 64 2.60 -18.80 12.11
CA THR A 64 3.70 -19.27 12.95
C THR A 64 4.90 -18.33 12.82
N ARG A 65 5.82 -18.33 13.79
CA ARG A 65 7.07 -17.54 13.73
C ARG A 65 7.82 -17.80 12.41
N ILE A 66 7.91 -19.06 12.00
CA ILE A 66 8.64 -19.48 10.81
C ILE A 66 7.98 -18.91 9.55
N GLU A 67 6.66 -18.92 9.48
CA GLU A 67 5.92 -18.33 8.36
C GLU A 67 6.07 -16.82 8.30
N LEU A 68 6.01 -16.15 9.45
CA LEU A 68 6.21 -14.71 9.53
C LEU A 68 7.62 -14.32 9.05
N LEU A 69 8.65 -15.05 9.49
CA LEU A 69 10.02 -14.84 9.03
C LEU A 69 10.19 -15.13 7.55
N ALA A 70 9.62 -16.22 7.04
CA ALA A 70 9.67 -16.56 5.63
C ALA A 70 8.99 -15.48 4.78
N HIS A 71 7.84 -15.01 5.21
CA HIS A 71 7.09 -13.95 4.55
C HIS A 71 7.87 -12.63 4.54
N ARG A 72 8.41 -12.19 5.68
CA ARG A 72 9.26 -10.98 5.76
C ARG A 72 10.51 -11.12 4.88
N ALA A 73 11.10 -12.31 4.82
CA ALA A 73 12.24 -12.58 3.93
C ALA A 73 11.85 -12.51 2.44
N CYS A 74 10.65 -12.92 2.04
CA CYS A 74 10.15 -12.72 0.68
C CYS A 74 9.95 -11.23 0.38
N GLN A 75 9.36 -10.47 1.31
CA GLN A 75 9.21 -9.01 1.18
C GLN A 75 10.56 -8.30 0.94
N LEU A 76 11.58 -8.68 1.71
CA LEU A 76 12.93 -8.13 1.58
C LEU A 76 13.61 -8.47 0.26
N GLN A 77 13.23 -9.58 -0.37
CA GLN A 77 13.78 -9.99 -1.67
C GLN A 77 13.17 -9.23 -2.84
N LYS A 78 12.01 -8.57 -2.67
CA LYS A 78 11.31 -7.82 -3.73
C LYS A 78 11.22 -8.59 -5.04
N ARG A 79 10.73 -9.82 -4.98
CA ARG A 79 10.57 -10.64 -6.19
C ARG A 79 9.53 -10.02 -7.10
N GLU A 80 9.84 -9.92 -8.38
CA GLU A 80 8.93 -9.33 -9.38
C GLU A 80 7.57 -10.03 -9.38
N GLU A 81 7.57 -11.37 -9.25
CA GLU A 81 6.36 -12.21 -9.18
C GLU A 81 5.44 -11.82 -8.01
N ASP A 82 6.02 -11.64 -6.80
CA ASP A 82 5.27 -11.25 -5.60
C ASP A 82 4.72 -9.81 -5.75
N LEU A 83 5.49 -8.91 -6.38
CA LEU A 83 5.09 -7.53 -6.62
C LEU A 83 3.96 -7.43 -7.65
N GLU A 84 4.02 -8.23 -8.72
CA GLU A 84 3.00 -8.28 -9.76
C GLU A 84 1.67 -8.84 -9.22
N GLU A 85 1.72 -9.92 -8.43
CA GLU A 85 0.52 -10.46 -7.77
C GLU A 85 -0.14 -9.41 -6.87
N VAL A 86 0.69 -8.71 -6.10
CA VAL A 86 0.22 -7.64 -5.23
C VAL A 86 -0.38 -6.49 -6.02
N HIS A 87 0.26 -6.07 -7.12
CA HIS A 87 -0.25 -5.03 -8.01
C HIS A 87 -1.65 -5.37 -8.53
N GLU A 88 -1.82 -6.58 -9.05
CA GLU A 88 -3.10 -7.09 -9.57
C GLU A 88 -4.17 -7.13 -8.48
N ARG A 89 -3.82 -7.58 -7.27
CA ARG A 89 -4.73 -7.60 -6.12
C ARG A 89 -5.23 -6.19 -5.78
N VAL A 90 -4.34 -5.20 -5.79
CA VAL A 90 -4.68 -3.80 -5.50
C VAL A 90 -5.58 -3.23 -6.57
N ILE A 91 -5.28 -3.46 -7.84
CA ILE A 91 -6.10 -3.03 -8.97
C ILE A 91 -7.52 -3.62 -8.84
N ARG A 92 -7.62 -4.93 -8.60
CA ARG A 92 -8.91 -5.60 -8.41
C ARG A 92 -9.70 -5.03 -7.24
N ALA A 93 -9.04 -4.76 -6.11
CA ALA A 93 -9.68 -4.17 -4.94
C ALA A 93 -10.19 -2.75 -5.24
N ARG A 94 -9.43 -1.94 -6.00
CA ARG A 94 -9.85 -0.59 -6.42
C ARG A 94 -11.07 -0.64 -7.31
N TYR A 95 -11.11 -1.51 -8.32
CA TYR A 95 -12.28 -1.67 -9.18
C TYR A 95 -13.52 -2.11 -8.39
N LYS A 96 -13.37 -3.10 -7.50
CA LYS A 96 -14.45 -3.54 -6.62
C LYS A 96 -14.97 -2.39 -5.74
N SER A 97 -14.06 -1.59 -5.18
CA SER A 97 -14.43 -0.42 -4.38
C SER A 97 -15.14 0.65 -5.20
N MET A 98 -14.69 0.91 -6.44
CA MET A 98 -15.37 1.81 -7.38
C MET A 98 -16.78 1.34 -7.70
N GLU A 99 -16.97 0.05 -8.00
CA GLU A 99 -18.29 -0.53 -8.27
C GLU A 99 -19.21 -0.41 -7.07
N GLN A 100 -18.73 -0.76 -5.88
CA GLN A 100 -19.48 -0.63 -4.63
C GLN A 100 -19.88 0.82 -4.36
N PHE A 101 -18.94 1.76 -4.54
CA PHE A 101 -19.21 3.18 -4.38
C PHE A 101 -20.25 3.68 -5.40
N ALA A 102 -20.15 3.27 -6.66
CA ALA A 102 -21.12 3.63 -7.69
C ALA A 102 -22.53 3.09 -7.37
N GLN A 103 -22.62 1.86 -6.84
CA GLN A 103 -23.89 1.27 -6.41
C GLN A 103 -24.49 2.00 -5.20
N GLU A 104 -23.67 2.26 -4.17
CA GLU A 104 -24.12 2.92 -2.94
C GLU A 104 -24.59 4.36 -3.22
N PHE A 105 -23.85 5.09 -4.05
CA PHE A 105 -24.13 6.48 -4.36
C PHE A 105 -24.85 6.70 -5.70
N HIS A 106 -25.47 5.67 -6.28
CA HIS A 106 -26.13 5.76 -7.59
C HIS A 106 -27.19 6.87 -7.69
N ALA A 107 -27.89 7.16 -6.58
CA ALA A 107 -28.90 8.23 -6.53
C ALA A 107 -28.29 9.64 -6.49
N THR A 108 -27.04 9.77 -6.01
CA THR A 108 -26.34 11.05 -5.85
C THR A 108 -25.42 11.34 -7.04
N ILE A 109 -24.76 10.32 -7.57
CA ILE A 109 -23.87 10.41 -8.72
C ILE A 109 -24.73 10.54 -9.98
N LYS A 110 -24.85 11.77 -10.47
CA LYS A 110 -25.55 12.08 -11.72
C LYS A 110 -24.54 12.26 -12.84
N SER A 111 -24.75 11.54 -13.94
CA SER A 111 -24.07 11.82 -15.20
C SER A 111 -24.73 13.02 -15.86
N TYR A 112 -23.94 14.03 -16.20
CA TYR A 112 -24.39 15.20 -16.95
C TYR A 112 -23.77 15.14 -18.35
N ASP A 113 -24.60 15.24 -19.38
CA ASP A 113 -24.15 15.35 -20.78
C ASP A 113 -24.15 16.84 -21.15
N PHE A 114 -22.99 17.49 -21.03
CA PHE A 114 -22.84 18.90 -21.32
C PHE A 114 -22.46 19.12 -22.78
N LYS A 115 -23.06 20.12 -23.42
CA LYS A 115 -22.80 20.48 -24.81
C LYS A 115 -21.91 21.73 -24.89
N PRO A 116 -21.18 21.93 -26.01
CA PRO A 116 -20.49 23.18 -26.25
C PRO A 116 -21.47 24.36 -26.17
N GLY A 117 -21.12 25.40 -25.40
CA GLY A 117 -21.97 26.54 -25.08
C GLY A 117 -22.70 26.45 -23.73
N ASP A 118 -22.70 25.30 -23.05
CA ASP A 118 -23.31 25.18 -21.73
C ASP A 118 -22.46 25.87 -20.65
N ILE A 119 -23.15 26.57 -19.74
CA ILE A 119 -22.53 27.25 -18.61
C ILE A 119 -22.38 26.25 -17.46
N VAL A 120 -21.14 25.88 -17.12
CA VAL A 120 -20.84 24.93 -16.05
C VAL A 120 -20.01 25.57 -14.93
N LEU A 121 -20.22 25.08 -13.71
CA LEU A 121 -19.40 25.45 -12.55
C LEU A 121 -18.24 24.47 -12.42
N VAL A 122 -17.02 24.97 -12.62
CA VAL A 122 -15.79 24.19 -12.47
C VAL A 122 -15.19 24.48 -11.10
N ARG A 123 -14.89 23.43 -10.34
CA ARG A 123 -14.20 23.55 -9.04
C ARG A 123 -12.81 24.13 -9.24
N ASN A 124 -12.49 25.20 -8.52
CA ASN A 124 -11.16 25.79 -8.55
C ASN A 124 -10.22 25.05 -7.59
N SER A 125 -9.51 24.05 -8.13
CA SER A 125 -8.61 23.19 -7.35
C SER A 125 -7.40 23.92 -6.77
N ARG A 126 -6.90 24.96 -7.46
CA ARG A 126 -5.74 25.74 -7.01
C ARG A 126 -6.03 26.51 -5.72
N ILE A 127 -7.19 27.15 -5.65
CA ILE A 127 -7.63 27.94 -4.49
C ILE A 127 -7.83 27.05 -3.25
N ASN A 128 -8.26 25.80 -3.43
CA ASN A 128 -8.54 24.90 -2.30
C ASN A 128 -7.32 24.61 -1.41
N MET A 129 -6.11 24.70 -1.99
CA MET A 129 -4.83 24.46 -1.30
C MET A 129 -4.24 25.73 -0.66
N GLU A 130 -4.82 26.91 -0.92
CA GLU A 130 -4.32 28.18 -0.39
C GLU A 130 -4.82 28.46 1.03
N LEU A 131 -3.97 29.08 1.85
CA LEU A 131 -4.31 29.44 3.23
C LEU A 131 -5.45 30.48 3.30
N ASN A 132 -5.64 31.30 2.26
CA ASN A 132 -6.72 32.28 2.16
C ASN A 132 -7.93 31.79 1.34
N ARG A 133 -8.10 30.47 1.14
CA ARG A 133 -9.21 29.89 0.35
C ARG A 133 -10.61 30.39 0.72
N LYS A 134 -10.84 30.76 1.98
CA LYS A 134 -12.14 31.23 2.47
C LYS A 134 -12.56 32.59 1.88
N THR A 135 -11.62 33.38 1.37
CA THR A 135 -11.90 34.71 0.80
C THR A 135 -11.97 34.71 -0.72
N LYS A 136 -11.80 33.54 -1.36
CA LYS A 136 -11.81 33.39 -2.82
C LYS A 136 -12.95 32.48 -3.27
N PRO A 137 -13.54 32.69 -4.45
CA PRO A 137 -14.61 31.84 -4.95
C PRO A 137 -14.10 30.40 -5.18
N PRO A 138 -14.75 29.37 -4.61
CA PRO A 138 -14.30 27.98 -4.70
C PRO A 138 -14.60 27.33 -6.05
N VAL A 139 -15.44 27.97 -6.87
CA VAL A 139 -15.85 27.54 -8.21
C VAL A 139 -15.75 28.71 -9.18
N GLN A 140 -15.51 28.42 -10.45
CA GLN A 140 -15.50 29.38 -11.54
C GLN A 140 -16.52 28.97 -12.61
N VAL A 141 -17.17 29.96 -13.21
CA VAL A 141 -18.12 29.76 -14.30
C VAL A 141 -17.32 29.63 -15.61
N VAL A 142 -17.54 28.54 -16.34
CA VAL A 142 -16.90 28.28 -17.64
C VAL A 142 -17.97 27.93 -18.66
N VAL A 143 -17.80 28.40 -19.89
CA VAL A 143 -18.61 27.95 -21.04
C VAL A 143 -17.83 26.85 -21.73
N LEU A 144 -18.45 25.67 -21.88
CA LEU A 144 -17.83 24.50 -22.52
C LEU A 144 -17.64 24.68 -24.03
#